data_AF-A0A843KC06-F1
#
_entry.id   AF-A0A843KC06-F1
#
_cell.length_a   1.000
_cell.length_b   1.000
_cell.length_c   1.000
_cell.angle_alpha   90.00
_cell.angle_beta   90.00
_cell.angle_gamma   90.00
#
_symmetry.space_group_name_H-M   'P 1'
#
loop_
_entity.id
_entity.type
_entity.pdbx_description
1 polymer ?
#
loop_
_entity_poly.entity_id
_entity_poly.type
_entity_poly.pdbx_seq_one_letter_code
_entity_poly.pdbx_strand_id
1 'polypeptide(L)'
;MPSNHRVEEVLTGFKEGRVTLEDTVREISGLRIDMVAGMANLDAGRKVRCGIPEVILAEGKTPAQVTDITEKAVKAGRRIIVSRLSPDHSAALETLSRDRNFQLESYVQAAMAVISTSPAPAAEGGIVAIITAGTSDIRVAEEARVIAREMGCQVKTAYDVGAAGIHRLFPALKECLDA
;
A
#
# COMPACT_ATOMS: atom_id res chain seq x y z
N MET A 1 -0.49 -29.72 8.07
CA MET A 1 -1.23 -28.52 7.62
C MET A 1 -2.35 -29.00 6.73
N PRO A 2 -3.61 -28.57 6.91
CA PRO A 2 -4.67 -28.93 5.98
C PRO A 2 -4.28 -28.44 4.58
N SER A 3 -4.57 -29.24 3.55
CA SER A 3 -4.28 -28.87 2.17
C SER A 3 -5.07 -27.62 1.79
N ASN A 4 -4.41 -26.70 1.10
CA ASN A 4 -5.08 -25.50 0.59
C ASN A 4 -5.91 -25.93 -0.63
N HIS A 5 -7.19 -26.24 -0.42
CA HIS A 5 -8.13 -26.75 -1.43
C HIS A 5 -8.10 -25.94 -2.74
N ARG A 6 -7.82 -24.64 -2.64
CA ARG A 6 -7.71 -23.74 -3.79
C ARG A 6 -6.43 -23.93 -4.60
N VAL A 7 -5.32 -24.31 -3.96
CA VAL A 7 -4.09 -24.69 -4.67
C VAL A 7 -4.28 -26.01 -5.42
N GLU A 8 -4.98 -26.98 -4.81
CA GLU A 8 -5.32 -28.24 -5.48
C GLU A 8 -6.20 -28.03 -6.71
N GLU A 9 -7.21 -27.16 -6.62
CA GLU A 9 -8.05 -26.77 -7.77
C GLU A 9 -7.24 -26.14 -8.91
N VAL A 10 -6.35 -25.19 -8.61
CA VAL A 10 -5.53 -24.49 -9.61
C VAL A 10 -4.56 -25.46 -10.29
N LEU A 11 -3.89 -26.34 -9.52
CA LEU A 11 -2.99 -27.34 -10.07
C LEU A 11 -3.73 -28.41 -10.89
N THR A 12 -4.96 -28.76 -10.50
CA THR A 12 -5.82 -29.66 -11.28
C THR A 12 -6.24 -29.02 -12.60
N GLY A 13 -6.63 -27.75 -12.57
CA GLY A 13 -6.95 -26.98 -13.79
C GLY A 13 -5.76 -26.88 -14.76
N PHE A 14 -4.53 -26.71 -14.25
CA PHE A 14 -3.32 -26.73 -15.06
C PHE A 14 -3.07 -28.12 -15.68
N LYS A 15 -3.13 -29.18 -14.87
CA LYS A 15 -2.94 -30.56 -15.32
C LYS A 15 -3.92 -30.96 -16.41
N GLU A 16 -5.15 -30.46 -16.35
CA GLU A 16 -6.21 -30.71 -17.32
C GLU A 16 -6.18 -29.75 -18.53
N GLY A 17 -5.22 -28.81 -18.58
CA GLY A 17 -5.08 -27.84 -19.68
C GLY A 17 -6.15 -26.74 -19.71
N ARG A 18 -6.92 -26.58 -18.63
CA ARG A 18 -7.95 -25.52 -18.48
C ARG A 18 -7.35 -24.16 -18.15
N VAL A 19 -6.14 -24.14 -17.61
CA VAL A 19 -5.41 -22.94 -17.15
C VAL A 19 -3.98 -22.99 -17.69
N THR A 20 -3.43 -21.86 -18.12
CA THR A 20 -2.05 -21.80 -18.61
C THR A 20 -1.04 -21.84 -17.45
N LEU A 21 0.21 -22.21 -17.72
CA LEU A 21 1.28 -22.17 -16.71
C LEU A 21 1.41 -20.77 -16.08
N GLU A 22 1.27 -19.73 -16.91
CA GLU A 22 1.38 -18.34 -16.49
C GLU A 22 0.25 -17.94 -15.53
N ASP A 23 -0.99 -18.30 -15.86
CA ASP A 23 -2.16 -18.07 -15.00
C ASP A 23 -2.09 -18.89 -13.71
N THR A 24 -1.62 -20.13 -13.78
CA THR A 24 -1.39 -21.00 -12.61
C THR A 24 -0.39 -20.41 -11.64
N VAL A 25 0.75 -19.91 -12.14
CA VAL A 25 1.76 -19.24 -11.31
C VAL A 25 1.18 -17.98 -10.68
N ARG A 26 0.38 -17.20 -11.42
CA ARG A 26 -0.26 -15.98 -10.91
C ARG A 26 -1.27 -16.28 -9.79
N GLU A 27 -2.14 -17.26 -10.00
CA GLU A 27 -3.15 -17.72 -9.03
C GLU A 27 -2.48 -18.20 -7.73
N ILE A 28 -1.49 -19.11 -7.82
CA ILE A 28 -0.79 -19.64 -6.65
C ILE A 28 -0.02 -18.53 -5.91
N SER A 29 0.60 -17.61 -6.65
CA SER A 29 1.25 -16.42 -6.07
C SER A 29 0.26 -15.53 -5.33
N GLY A 30 -0.95 -15.37 -5.86
CA GLY A 30 -2.05 -14.62 -5.24
C GLY A 30 -2.64 -15.27 -3.98
N LEU A 31 -2.40 -16.56 -3.74
CA LEU A 31 -2.88 -17.30 -2.57
C LEU A 31 -1.89 -17.30 -1.39
N ARG A 32 -0.72 -16.70 -1.55
CA ARG A 32 0.31 -16.68 -0.51
C ARG A 32 -0.08 -15.76 0.64
N ILE A 33 -0.39 -16.37 1.79
CA ILE A 33 -0.44 -15.70 3.09
C ILE A 33 0.78 -16.20 3.87
N ASP A 34 1.69 -15.29 4.21
CA ASP A 34 2.84 -15.64 5.03
C ASP A 34 2.54 -15.23 6.47
N MET A 35 2.61 -16.20 7.40
CA MET A 35 2.51 -15.90 8.82
C MET A 35 3.84 -15.28 9.29
N VAL A 36 3.79 -14.03 9.71
CA VAL A 36 4.95 -13.29 10.22
C VAL A 36 4.87 -13.21 11.73
N ALA A 37 5.93 -13.72 12.37
CA ALA A 37 6.16 -13.64 13.81
C ALA A 37 5.09 -14.28 14.72
N GLY A 38 4.21 -15.15 14.19
CA GLY A 38 3.08 -15.71 14.96
C GLY A 38 2.06 -14.64 15.42
N MET A 39 2.20 -13.41 14.94
CA MET A 39 1.45 -12.23 15.40
C MET A 39 0.66 -11.56 14.27
N ALA A 40 1.09 -11.67 13.00
CA ALA A 40 0.40 -11.09 11.87
C ALA A 40 0.46 -12.01 10.63
N ASN A 41 -0.70 -12.26 10.02
CA ASN A 41 -0.79 -12.92 8.72
C ASN A 41 -0.68 -11.86 7.63
N LEU A 42 0.47 -11.79 6.95
CA LEU A 42 0.67 -10.83 5.86
C LEU A 42 0.23 -11.45 4.53
N ASP A 43 -0.67 -10.75 3.84
CA ASP A 43 -1.19 -11.17 2.54
C ASP A 43 -0.16 -10.86 1.43
N ALA A 44 0.72 -11.82 1.15
CA ALA A 44 1.73 -11.69 0.10
C ALA A 44 1.11 -11.56 -1.30
N GLY A 45 -0.08 -12.12 -1.48
CA GLY A 45 -0.82 -12.10 -2.73
C GLY A 45 -1.52 -10.78 -3.02
N ARG A 46 -1.64 -9.87 -2.05
CA ARG A 46 -2.41 -8.62 -2.18
C ARG A 46 -1.99 -7.76 -3.37
N LYS A 47 -0.68 -7.61 -3.61
CA LYS A 47 -0.18 -6.85 -4.77
C LYS A 47 -0.60 -7.47 -6.09
N VAL A 48 -0.56 -8.81 -6.19
CA VAL A 48 -0.94 -9.55 -7.40
C VAL A 48 -2.45 -9.46 -7.64
N ARG A 49 -3.26 -9.56 -6.57
CA ARG A 49 -4.72 -9.55 -6.69
C ARG A 49 -5.33 -8.15 -6.85
N CYS A 50 -4.74 -7.14 -6.19
CA CYS A 50 -5.37 -5.83 -6.03
C CYS A 50 -4.50 -4.66 -6.54
N GLY A 51 -3.25 -4.91 -6.94
CA GLY A 51 -2.33 -3.84 -7.36
C GLY A 51 -1.82 -2.94 -6.22
N ILE A 52 -2.17 -3.23 -4.95
CA ILE A 52 -1.79 -2.43 -3.79
C ILE A 52 -0.78 -3.22 -2.92
N PRO A 53 0.31 -2.61 -2.44
CA PRO A 53 1.19 -3.22 -1.46
C PRO A 53 0.48 -3.59 -0.15
N GLU A 54 1.13 -4.40 0.68
CA GLU A 54 0.55 -4.75 1.98
C GLU A 54 0.59 -3.56 2.95
N VAL A 55 -0.50 -3.39 3.71
CA VAL A 55 -0.66 -2.30 4.68
C VAL A 55 -0.65 -2.84 6.10
N ILE A 56 0.29 -2.37 6.92
CA ILE A 56 0.35 -2.63 8.35
C ILE A 56 -0.39 -1.51 9.08
N LEU A 57 -1.42 -1.85 9.85
CA LEU A 57 -2.07 -0.93 10.78
C LEU A 57 -1.20 -0.79 12.04
N ALA A 58 -0.67 0.41 12.33
CA ALA A 58 0.15 0.64 13.52
C ALA A 58 -0.68 0.94 14.78
N GLU A 59 -1.90 1.47 14.62
CA GLU A 59 -2.80 1.72 15.75
C GLU A 59 -3.06 0.43 16.56
N GLY A 60 -2.95 0.53 17.88
CA GLY A 60 -3.09 -0.59 18.80
C GLY A 60 -1.89 -1.55 18.86
N LYS A 61 -0.82 -1.30 18.11
CA LYS A 61 0.46 -2.04 18.21
C LYS A 61 1.52 -1.19 18.91
N THR A 62 2.52 -1.84 19.48
CA THR A 62 3.71 -1.14 19.98
C THR A 62 4.68 -0.83 18.85
N PRO A 63 5.55 0.19 18.98
CA PRO A 63 6.59 0.47 17.98
C PRO A 63 7.45 -0.75 17.65
N ALA A 64 7.81 -1.56 18.66
CA ALA A 64 8.59 -2.78 18.48
C ALA A 64 7.85 -3.86 17.65
N GLN A 65 6.54 -4.01 17.83
CA GLN A 65 5.74 -4.93 17.02
C GLN A 65 5.67 -4.45 15.56
N VAL A 66 5.48 -3.15 15.34
CA VAL A 66 5.42 -2.56 14.01
C VAL A 66 6.75 -2.75 13.29
N THR A 67 7.88 -2.45 13.92
CA THR A 67 9.20 -2.61 13.32
C THR A 67 9.54 -4.07 13.03
N ASP A 68 9.21 -5.01 13.93
CA ASP A 68 9.47 -6.45 13.72
C ASP A 68 8.69 -7.00 12.52
N ILE A 69 7.38 -6.69 12.42
CA ILE A 69 6.56 -7.12 11.28
C ILE A 69 7.10 -6.49 9.98
N THR A 70 7.41 -5.21 10.02
CA THR A 70 7.92 -4.44 8.88
C THR A 70 9.25 -4.99 8.39
N GLU A 71 10.22 -5.21 9.29
CA GLU A 71 11.55 -5.71 8.94
C GLU A 71 11.47 -7.06 8.24
N LYS A 72 10.69 -7.99 8.78
CA LYS A 72 10.50 -9.33 8.19
C LYS A 72 9.87 -9.25 6.81
N ALA A 73 8.86 -8.40 6.65
CA ALA A 73 8.19 -8.21 5.38
C ALA A 73 9.13 -7.61 4.31
N VAL A 74 9.89 -6.58 4.66
CA VAL A 74 10.86 -5.94 3.76
C VAL A 74 12.00 -6.90 3.40
N LYS A 75 12.51 -7.67 4.37
CA LYS A 75 13.50 -8.74 4.13
C LYS A 75 12.99 -9.84 3.20
N ALA A 76 11.68 -10.09 3.19
CA ALA A 76 11.04 -10.98 2.22
C ALA A 76 10.84 -10.34 0.84
N GLY A 77 11.45 -9.18 0.57
CA GLY A 77 11.40 -8.48 -0.71
C GLY A 77 10.11 -7.66 -0.92
N ARG A 78 9.38 -7.36 0.15
CA ARG A 78 8.09 -6.65 0.04
C ARG A 78 8.27 -5.14 0.18
N ARG A 79 7.44 -4.40 -0.53
CA ARG A 79 7.16 -2.98 -0.28
C ARG A 79 5.96 -2.91 0.67
N ILE A 80 6.12 -2.17 1.76
CA ILE A 80 5.15 -2.14 2.86
C ILE A 80 4.73 -0.72 3.14
N ILE A 81 3.42 -0.55 3.34
CA ILE A 81 2.82 0.69 3.79
C ILE A 81 2.50 0.51 5.27
N VAL A 82 2.87 1.46 6.12
CA VAL A 82 2.47 1.48 7.53
C VAL A 82 1.54 2.67 7.73
N SER A 83 0.36 2.42 8.30
CA SER A 83 -0.71 3.41 8.47
C SER A 83 -1.00 3.72 9.94
N ARG A 84 -1.57 4.90 10.20
CA ARG A 84 -1.91 5.39 11.54
C ARG A 84 -0.71 5.40 12.50
N LEU A 85 0.40 5.94 12.02
CA LEU A 85 1.62 6.10 12.81
C LEU A 85 1.44 7.15 13.90
N SER A 86 1.94 6.83 15.10
CA SER A 86 2.23 7.82 16.13
C SER A 86 3.67 8.34 15.93
N PRO A 87 4.06 9.44 16.59
CA PRO A 87 5.46 9.89 16.57
C PRO A 87 6.46 8.81 16.97
N ASP A 88 6.14 7.99 17.97
CA ASP A 88 6.98 6.88 18.42
C ASP A 88 7.13 5.79 17.36
N HIS A 89 6.04 5.50 16.62
CA HIS A 89 6.09 4.57 15.50
C HIS A 89 7.02 5.08 14.38
N SER A 90 6.89 6.37 14.04
CA SER A 90 7.74 7.00 13.01
C SER A 90 9.22 6.95 13.40
N ALA A 91 9.57 7.34 14.64
CA ALA A 91 10.95 7.30 15.13
C ALA A 91 11.53 5.87 15.13
N ALA A 92 10.72 4.87 15.48
CA ALA A 92 11.13 3.47 15.44
C ALA A 92 11.37 2.98 14.00
N LEU A 93 10.52 3.36 13.04
CA LEU A 93 10.71 3.04 11.62
C LEU A 93 11.93 3.74 11.02
N GLU A 94 12.20 4.99 11.37
CA GLU A 94 13.41 5.72 10.95
C GLU A 94 14.69 5.02 11.45
N THR A 95 14.68 4.57 12.71
CA THR A 95 15.79 3.82 13.29
C THR A 95 15.97 2.48 12.57
N LEU A 96 14.90 1.73 12.37
CA LEU A 96 14.93 0.47 11.61
C LEU A 96 15.49 0.68 10.20
N SER A 97 15.03 1.72 9.50
CA SER A 97 15.46 2.03 8.13
C SER A 97 16.95 2.32 8.06
N ARG A 98 17.48 3.09 9.04
CA ARG A 98 18.90 3.40 9.15
C ARG A 98 19.73 2.14 9.44
N ASP A 99 19.29 1.33 10.39
CA ASP A 99 20.01 0.13 10.85
C ASP A 99 20.04 -1.00 9.82
N ARG A 100 19.05 -1.05 8.93
CA ARG A 100 18.93 -2.09 7.89
C ARG A 100 19.18 -1.57 6.47
N ASN A 101 19.48 -0.28 6.33
CA ASN A 101 19.64 0.39 5.04
C ASN A 101 18.44 0.18 4.11
N PHE A 102 17.23 0.30 4.66
CA PHE A 102 16.00 0.30 3.87
C PHE A 102 15.71 1.71 3.35
N GLN A 103 14.93 1.79 2.27
CA GLN A 103 14.36 3.05 1.80
C GLN A 103 13.07 3.30 2.58
N LEU A 104 12.97 4.48 3.19
CA LEU A 104 11.80 4.92 3.96
C LEU A 104 11.31 6.26 3.41
N GLU A 105 10.03 6.31 3.07
CA GLU A 105 9.31 7.51 2.69
C GLU A 105 8.26 7.82 3.76
N SER A 106 8.43 8.93 4.49
CA SER A 106 7.51 9.34 5.56
C SER A 106 6.50 10.37 5.08
N TYR A 107 5.23 10.12 5.34
CA TYR A 107 4.09 10.97 4.98
C TYR A 107 3.41 11.48 6.25
N VAL A 108 3.99 12.53 6.84
CA VAL A 108 3.59 13.06 8.15
C VAL A 108 2.10 13.46 8.18
N GLN A 109 1.62 14.17 7.15
CA GLN A 109 0.22 14.60 7.09
C GLN A 109 -0.77 13.44 6.97
N ALA A 110 -0.35 12.31 6.38
CA ALA A 110 -1.16 11.10 6.29
C ALA A 110 -1.07 10.23 7.55
N ALA A 111 -0.11 10.49 8.44
CA ALA A 111 0.34 9.55 9.47
C ALA A 111 0.68 8.16 8.87
N MET A 112 1.39 8.17 7.73
CA MET A 112 1.80 6.95 7.01
C MET A 112 3.29 6.96 6.69
N ALA A 113 3.83 5.77 6.44
CA ALA A 113 5.15 5.62 5.86
C ALA A 113 5.16 4.46 4.86
N VAL A 114 6.05 4.53 3.88
CA VAL A 114 6.31 3.43 2.94
C VAL A 114 7.75 3.00 3.09
N ILE A 115 7.99 1.70 3.20
CA ILE A 115 9.31 1.13 3.45
C ILE A 115 9.57 -0.08 2.56
N SER A 116 10.75 -0.11 1.95
CA SER A 116 11.12 -1.12 0.95
C SER A 116 12.64 -1.19 0.73
N THR A 117 13.08 -2.24 0.04
CA THR A 117 14.42 -2.33 -0.59
C THR A 117 14.42 -1.97 -2.07
N SER A 118 13.24 -1.76 -2.66
CA SER A 118 13.04 -1.44 -4.07
C SER A 118 12.52 -0.01 -4.25
N PRO A 119 12.84 0.65 -5.39
CA PRO A 119 12.35 1.99 -5.67
C PRO A 119 10.82 2.05 -5.73
N ALA A 120 10.26 3.25 -5.58
CA ALA A 120 8.85 3.48 -5.75
C ALA A 120 8.36 3.09 -7.16
N PRO A 121 7.10 2.64 -7.31
CA PRO A 121 6.50 2.38 -8.62
C PRO A 121 6.59 3.60 -9.54
N ALA A 122 6.84 3.37 -10.83
CA ALA A 122 6.76 4.42 -11.83
C ALA A 122 5.30 4.91 -11.97
N ALA A 123 5.13 6.22 -12.20
CA ALA A 123 3.82 6.85 -12.34
C ALA A 123 3.25 6.67 -13.77
N GLU A 124 3.15 5.42 -14.21
CA GLU A 124 2.71 5.02 -15.55
C GLU A 124 1.21 4.69 -15.61
N GLY A 125 0.54 4.66 -14.47
CA GLY A 125 -0.90 4.46 -14.36
C GLY A 125 -1.71 5.71 -14.75
N GLY A 126 -3.04 5.59 -14.61
CA GLY A 126 -3.97 6.69 -14.84
C GLY A 126 -3.79 7.87 -13.86
N ILE A 127 -4.42 8.99 -14.19
CA ILE A 127 -4.43 10.18 -13.34
C ILE A 127 -5.55 10.07 -12.31
N VAL A 128 -5.22 10.28 -11.04
CA VAL A 128 -6.16 10.35 -9.93
C VAL A 128 -6.14 11.77 -9.36
N ALA A 129 -7.26 12.46 -9.43
CA ALA A 129 -7.43 13.78 -8.81
C ALA A 129 -8.09 13.64 -7.43
N ILE A 130 -7.45 14.19 -6.40
CA ILE A 130 -7.96 14.20 -5.03
C ILE A 130 -8.29 15.65 -4.66
N ILE A 131 -9.57 15.93 -4.43
CA ILE A 131 -10.08 17.27 -4.16
C ILE A 131 -10.78 17.27 -2.80
N THR A 132 -10.41 18.18 -1.91
CA THR A 132 -11.05 18.28 -0.59
C THR A 132 -11.82 19.57 -0.38
N ALA A 133 -12.92 19.48 0.36
CA ALA A 133 -13.79 20.62 0.65
C ALA A 133 -13.20 21.49 1.76
N GLY A 134 -12.69 20.87 2.82
CA GLY A 134 -12.16 21.56 3.98
C GLY A 134 -10.78 21.06 4.39
N THR A 135 -10.13 21.82 5.28
CA THR A 135 -8.86 21.43 5.91
C THR A 135 -8.96 20.13 6.72
N SER A 136 -10.14 19.83 7.29
CA SER A 136 -10.39 18.59 8.05
C SER A 136 -10.19 17.32 7.21
N ASP A 137 -10.37 17.42 5.89
CA ASP A 137 -10.31 16.28 4.98
C ASP A 137 -8.86 15.99 4.54
N ILE A 138 -7.93 16.94 4.71
CA ILE A 138 -6.57 16.86 4.18
C ILE A 138 -5.86 15.60 4.64
N ARG A 139 -6.00 15.23 5.92
CA ARG A 139 -5.39 14.03 6.48
C ARG A 139 -5.81 12.76 5.72
N VAL A 140 -7.12 12.62 5.46
CA VAL A 140 -7.69 11.47 4.74
C VAL A 140 -7.30 11.52 3.25
N ALA A 141 -7.26 12.70 2.67
CA ALA A 141 -6.86 12.89 1.29
C ALA A 141 -5.38 12.58 1.05
N GLU A 142 -4.52 12.87 2.02
CA GLU A 142 -3.12 12.47 2.03
C GLU A 142 -2.95 10.96 2.15
N GLU A 143 -3.77 10.26 2.96
CA GLU A 143 -3.80 8.79 2.97
C GLU A 143 -4.14 8.22 1.57
N ALA A 144 -5.19 8.75 0.93
CA ALA A 144 -5.58 8.34 -0.42
C ALA A 144 -4.46 8.63 -1.45
N ARG A 145 -3.76 9.77 -1.31
CA ARG A 145 -2.64 10.14 -2.17
C ARG A 145 -1.49 9.12 -2.09
N VAL A 146 -1.13 8.69 -0.89
CA VAL A 146 -0.08 7.67 -0.68
C VAL A 146 -0.48 6.37 -1.38
N ILE A 147 -1.71 5.88 -1.15
CA ILE A 147 -2.17 4.63 -1.75
C ILE A 147 -2.18 4.72 -3.29
N ALA A 148 -2.72 5.79 -3.87
CA ALA A 148 -2.79 5.93 -5.32
C ALA A 148 -1.39 6.00 -5.97
N ARG A 149 -0.42 6.69 -5.34
CA ARG A 149 0.98 6.68 -5.80
C ARG A 149 1.59 5.29 -5.75
N GLU A 150 1.32 4.54 -4.68
CA GLU A 150 1.79 3.16 -4.52
C GLU A 150 1.15 2.17 -5.50
N MET A 151 0.02 2.55 -6.11
CA MET A 151 -0.59 1.84 -7.23
C MET A 151 -0.02 2.26 -8.61
N GLY A 152 0.95 3.18 -8.64
CA GLY A 152 1.54 3.70 -9.87
C GLY A 152 0.73 4.79 -10.56
N CYS A 153 -0.29 5.35 -9.90
CA CYS A 153 -1.08 6.45 -10.47
C CYS A 153 -0.32 7.78 -10.40
N GLN A 154 -0.57 8.64 -11.39
CA GLN A 154 -0.22 10.06 -11.29
C GLN A 154 -1.27 10.74 -10.42
N VAL A 155 -0.87 11.28 -9.27
CA VAL A 155 -1.83 11.89 -8.34
C VAL A 155 -1.76 13.41 -8.40
N LYS A 156 -2.89 14.04 -8.67
CA LYS A 156 -3.10 15.49 -8.60
C LYS A 156 -3.94 15.81 -7.37
N THR A 157 -3.68 16.94 -6.72
CA THR A 157 -4.31 17.30 -5.45
C THR A 157 -4.74 18.75 -5.43
N ALA A 158 -5.96 19.01 -4.96
CA ALA A 158 -6.45 20.34 -4.64
C ALA A 158 -7.11 20.32 -3.26
N TYR A 159 -6.50 20.99 -2.29
CA TYR A 159 -6.96 20.97 -0.90
C TYR A 159 -7.76 22.22 -0.55
N ASP A 160 -8.73 22.04 0.35
CA ASP A 160 -9.50 23.12 0.96
C ASP A 160 -10.17 24.06 -0.06
N VAL A 161 -10.77 23.48 -1.10
CA VAL A 161 -11.38 24.26 -2.20
C VAL A 161 -12.69 24.92 -1.80
N GLY A 162 -13.28 24.51 -0.68
CA GLY A 162 -14.57 24.98 -0.19
C GLY A 162 -15.75 24.44 -1.02
N ALA A 163 -16.41 23.39 -0.53
CA ALA A 163 -17.58 22.81 -1.22
C ALA A 163 -18.92 23.55 -0.99
N ALA A 164 -18.91 24.71 -0.32
CA ALA A 164 -20.12 25.49 -0.06
C ALA A 164 -20.77 26.08 -1.34
N GLY A 165 -20.06 26.06 -2.48
CA GLY A 165 -20.63 26.37 -3.78
C GLY A 165 -19.82 25.74 -4.92
N ILE A 166 -20.50 25.07 -5.86
CA ILE A 166 -19.87 24.31 -6.96
C ILE A 166 -18.91 25.14 -7.82
N HIS A 167 -19.12 26.46 -7.89
CA HIS A 167 -18.26 27.38 -8.63
C HIS A 167 -16.80 27.38 -8.15
N ARG A 168 -16.56 27.03 -6.88
CA ARG A 168 -15.21 26.97 -6.30
C ARG A 168 -14.44 25.72 -6.71
N LEU A 169 -15.13 24.71 -7.23
CA LEU A 169 -14.50 23.47 -7.72
C LEU A 169 -13.88 23.64 -9.11
N PHE A 170 -14.41 24.54 -9.94
CA PHE A 170 -13.96 24.65 -11.34
C PHE A 170 -12.47 24.98 -11.51
N PRO A 171 -11.85 25.88 -10.72
CA PRO A 171 -10.40 26.10 -10.80
C PRO A 171 -9.59 24.84 -10.51
N ALA A 172 -9.93 24.13 -9.41
CA ALA A 172 -9.27 22.89 -9.03
C ALA A 172 -9.45 21.77 -10.07
N LEU A 173 -10.67 21.65 -10.62
CA LEU A 173 -10.96 20.68 -11.67
C LEU A 173 -10.16 20.96 -12.94
N LYS A 174 -10.02 22.22 -13.34
CA LYS A 174 -9.25 22.60 -14.52
C LYS A 174 -7.78 22.17 -14.40
N GLU A 175 -7.14 22.49 -13.27
CA GLU A 175 -5.77 22.04 -12.99
C GLU A 175 -5.62 20.52 -13.01
N CYS A 176 -6.66 19.81 -12.55
CA CYS A 176 -6.69 18.35 -12.58
C CYS A 176 -6.87 17.77 -13.99
N LEU A 177 -7.68 18.41 -14.84
CA LEU A 177 -8.07 17.94 -16.18
C LEU A 177 -7.07 18.28 -17.30
N ASP A 178 -6.24 19.30 -17.15
CA ASP A 178 -5.30 19.76 -18.19
C ASP A 178 -4.06 18.82 -18.34
N ALA A 179 -4.25 17.52 -18.59
CA ALA A 179 -3.19 16.54 -18.87
C ALA A 179 -3.49 15.68 -20.10
#